data_AF-A0A7D5QYQ3-F1
#
_entry.id   AF-A0A7D5QYQ3-F1
#
_cell.length_a   1.000
_cell.length_b   1.000
_cell.length_c   1.000
_cell.angle_alpha   90.00
_cell.angle_beta   90.00
_cell.angle_gamma   90.00
#
_symmetry.space_group_name_H-M   'P 1'
#
loop_
_entity.id
_entity.type
_entity.pdbx_description
1 polymer ?
#
loop_
_entity_poly.entity_id
_entity_poly.type
_entity_poly.pdbx_seq_one_letter_code
_entity_poly.pdbx_strand_id
1 'polypeptide(L)'
;MNKFILISIPVVIGIIILSSLLISNNESVEPESNLIYDAGFTYYDIEKIRNILAEQNIFVSSPTAITDQTIDQYCTYFQKGLPRSVEYCTTTAVVNADGDTIGNINIGGNTQSPILAIANLETSSLESNQEETIAVFKTMIETLVCDCWDEKKSADYESVTDWMEGVRTFYYDSDQRSITSKIDNLADHEIFLEITTMDNSVLQTLIILK
;
A
#
# COMPACT_ATOMS: atom_id res chain seq x y z
N MET A 1 -23.91 -5.58 77.01
CA MET A 1 -23.18 -6.58 77.83
C MET A 1 -21.76 -6.68 77.30
N ASN A 2 -20.76 -6.69 78.18
CA ASN A 2 -19.36 -6.44 77.81
C ASN A 2 -18.71 -7.57 76.99
N LYS A 3 -17.67 -7.22 76.22
CA LYS A 3 -16.35 -7.86 76.31
C LYS A 3 -15.25 -6.91 75.82
N PHE A 4 -14.43 -6.44 76.75
CA PHE A 4 -13.11 -5.85 76.49
C PHE A 4 -12.09 -6.97 76.24
N ILE A 5 -10.98 -6.67 75.54
CA ILE A 5 -9.62 -7.16 75.89
C ILE A 5 -8.52 -6.32 75.20
N LEU A 6 -7.35 -6.28 75.85
CA LEU A 6 -6.16 -5.42 75.67
C LEU A 6 -4.91 -6.33 75.51
N ILE A 7 -3.72 -5.93 75.03
CA ILE A 7 -3.17 -4.61 74.67
C ILE A 7 -2.05 -4.75 73.60
N SER A 8 -1.79 -3.74 72.74
CA SER A 8 -0.41 -3.40 72.31
C SER A 8 -0.30 -2.08 71.50
N ILE A 9 0.41 -1.11 72.09
CA ILE A 9 1.00 0.05 71.41
C ILE A 9 2.52 -0.10 71.56
N PRO A 10 3.30 0.24 70.53
CA PRO A 10 4.42 1.15 70.79
C PRO A 10 4.35 2.38 69.86
N VAL A 11 4.51 3.55 70.47
CA VAL A 11 4.70 4.82 69.75
C VAL A 11 6.11 4.85 69.20
N VAL A 12 6.28 5.17 67.92
CA VAL A 12 7.53 5.72 67.39
C VAL A 12 7.22 7.04 66.68
N ILE A 13 8.01 8.05 67.06
CA ILE A 13 7.92 9.45 66.66
C ILE A 13 8.66 9.62 65.33
N GLY A 14 8.20 10.52 64.45
CA GLY A 14 9.17 11.18 63.56
C GLY A 14 8.68 11.82 62.27
N ILE A 15 8.80 13.14 62.24
CA ILE A 15 9.18 13.96 61.07
C ILE A 15 8.13 14.07 59.94
N ILE A 16 7.45 15.22 59.94
CA ILE A 16 6.87 15.83 58.75
C ILE A 16 8.01 16.31 57.84
N ILE A 17 8.09 15.83 56.60
CA ILE A 17 8.87 16.49 55.55
C ILE A 17 7.90 16.93 54.46
N LEU A 18 7.71 18.25 54.33
CA LEU A 18 7.16 18.82 53.10
C LEU A 18 8.26 18.78 52.03
N SER A 19 8.13 17.87 51.09
CA SER A 19 8.97 17.81 49.89
C SER A 19 8.23 18.45 48.71
N SER A 20 8.19 19.77 48.66
CA SER A 20 7.75 20.50 47.46
C SER A 20 8.90 20.56 46.45
N LEU A 21 8.89 19.71 45.41
CA LEU A 21 9.82 19.89 44.28
C LEU A 21 9.29 19.32 42.96
N LEU A 22 9.05 20.24 42.02
CA LEU A 22 9.18 20.12 40.57
C LEU A 22 8.65 18.84 39.89
N ILE A 23 7.42 18.91 39.38
CA ILE A 23 7.03 18.12 38.21
C ILE A 23 7.84 18.65 37.02
N SER A 24 8.77 17.85 36.53
CA SER A 24 9.48 18.14 35.28
C SER A 24 8.52 17.88 34.12
N ASN A 25 8.13 18.92 33.39
CA ASN A 25 7.54 18.75 32.06
C ASN A 25 8.64 18.25 31.13
N ASN A 26 8.83 16.93 31.10
CA ASN A 26 9.36 16.31 29.89
C ASN A 26 8.22 16.35 28.87
N GLU A 27 8.19 17.40 28.05
CA GLU A 27 7.56 17.27 26.74
C GLU A 27 8.26 16.11 26.05
N SER A 28 7.53 15.00 25.90
CA SER A 28 7.96 13.87 25.10
C SER A 28 8.02 14.37 23.66
N VAL A 29 9.21 14.71 23.18
CA VAL A 29 9.47 14.86 21.76
C VAL A 29 9.27 13.46 21.16
N GLU A 30 8.06 13.20 20.65
CA GLU A 30 7.84 12.02 19.81
C GLU A 30 8.84 12.10 18.64
N PRO A 31 9.47 10.97 18.27
CA PRO A 31 10.43 10.96 17.18
C PRO A 31 9.72 11.35 15.87
N GLU A 32 10.42 12.12 15.03
CA GLU A 32 9.95 12.61 13.72
C GLU A 32 9.69 11.48 12.68
N SER A 33 9.67 10.20 13.10
CA SER A 33 9.38 9.04 12.25
C SER A 33 7.97 9.04 11.67
N ASN A 34 7.00 9.65 12.36
CA ASN A 34 5.61 9.68 11.92
C ASN A 34 5.39 10.59 10.70
N LEU A 35 6.24 11.62 10.51
CA LEU A 35 6.10 12.60 9.42
C LEU A 35 6.43 12.05 8.02
N ILE A 36 7.12 10.91 7.93
CA ILE A 36 7.45 10.28 6.64
C ILE A 36 6.28 9.46 6.10
N TYR A 37 5.48 8.85 6.99
CA TYR A 37 4.30 8.08 6.59
C TYR A 37 3.09 8.95 6.22
N ASP A 38 3.02 10.20 6.69
CA ASP A 38 1.93 11.15 6.42
C ASP A 38 1.86 11.68 4.96
N ALA A 39 2.86 11.41 4.11
CA ALA A 39 2.93 11.97 2.75
C ALA A 39 2.34 11.05 1.64
N GLY A 40 2.22 9.75 1.91
CA GLY A 40 2.02 8.72 0.90
C GLY A 40 3.11 8.71 -0.18
N PHE A 41 2.91 7.96 -1.27
CA PHE A 41 3.91 7.82 -2.34
C PHE A 41 4.16 9.09 -3.18
N THR A 42 5.29 9.09 -3.90
CA THR A 42 5.77 10.18 -4.78
C THR A 42 6.14 9.64 -6.17
N TYR A 43 6.41 10.54 -7.13
CA TYR A 43 6.94 10.13 -8.44
C TYR A 43 8.35 9.51 -8.37
N TYR A 44 9.09 9.69 -7.27
CA TYR A 44 10.43 9.12 -7.10
C TYR A 44 10.41 7.66 -6.64
N ASP A 45 9.30 7.18 -6.09
CA ASP A 45 9.19 5.79 -5.60
C ASP A 45 9.22 4.74 -6.72
N ILE A 46 9.03 5.15 -7.98
CA ILE A 46 9.29 4.31 -9.15
C ILE A 46 10.75 3.83 -9.23
N GLU A 47 11.71 4.61 -8.69
CA GLU A 47 13.12 4.22 -8.60
C GLU A 47 13.33 3.10 -7.58
N LYS A 48 12.60 3.14 -6.46
CA LYS A 48 12.61 2.07 -5.45
C LYS A 48 11.97 0.80 -6.01
N ILE A 49 10.82 0.91 -6.67
CA ILE A 49 10.16 -0.21 -7.38
C ILE A 49 11.11 -0.84 -8.41
N ARG A 50 11.74 -0.02 -9.26
CA ARG A 50 12.69 -0.47 -10.29
C ARG A 50 13.85 -1.26 -9.70
N ASN A 51 14.42 -0.81 -8.58
CA ASN A 51 15.54 -1.50 -7.94
C ASN A 51 15.13 -2.85 -7.36
N ILE A 52 13.97 -2.94 -6.68
CA ILE A 52 13.46 -4.18 -6.07
C ILE A 52 13.07 -5.21 -7.16
N LEU A 53 12.49 -4.76 -8.27
CA LEU A 53 12.14 -5.65 -9.39
C LEU A 53 13.36 -6.15 -10.17
N ALA A 54 14.43 -5.35 -10.26
CA ALA A 54 15.67 -5.77 -10.91
C ALA A 54 16.35 -6.96 -10.18
N GLU A 55 16.19 -7.09 -8.86
CA GLU A 55 16.64 -8.26 -8.09
C GLU A 55 15.90 -9.55 -8.48
N GLN A 56 14.71 -9.42 -9.08
CA GLN A 56 13.85 -10.51 -9.56
C GLN A 56 13.94 -10.69 -11.09
N ASN A 57 14.89 -10.05 -11.76
CA ASN A 57 15.06 -10.00 -13.23
C ASN A 57 13.87 -9.38 -13.99
N ILE A 58 13.11 -8.50 -13.32
CA ILE A 58 12.02 -7.72 -13.92
C ILE A 58 12.52 -6.28 -14.07
N PHE A 59 12.53 -5.76 -15.30
CA PHE A 59 13.12 -4.47 -15.62
C PHE A 59 12.04 -3.41 -15.81
N VAL A 60 12.19 -2.27 -15.12
CA VAL A 60 11.32 -1.10 -15.27
C VAL A 60 12.09 0.00 -16.00
N SER A 61 11.51 0.57 -17.06
CA SER A 61 12.13 1.66 -17.82
C SER A 61 12.25 2.94 -16.99
N SER A 62 13.07 3.90 -17.44
CA SER A 62 13.00 5.26 -16.90
C SER A 62 11.60 5.87 -17.11
N PRO A 63 11.10 6.69 -16.17
CA PRO A 63 9.80 7.33 -16.29
C PRO A 63 9.75 8.36 -17.42
N THR A 64 8.72 8.28 -18.25
CA THR A 64 8.38 9.27 -19.28
C THR A 64 7.18 10.08 -18.82
N ALA A 65 7.32 11.41 -18.76
CA ALA A 65 6.25 12.31 -18.36
C ALA A 65 5.24 12.52 -19.50
N ILE A 66 3.96 12.47 -19.16
CA ILE A 66 2.81 12.71 -20.02
C ILE A 66 2.03 13.90 -19.43
N THR A 67 1.85 14.93 -20.24
CA THR A 67 1.20 16.21 -19.89
C THR A 67 0.28 16.74 -20.99
N ASP A 68 0.04 15.93 -22.02
CA ASP A 68 -0.86 16.24 -23.12
C ASP A 68 -2.18 15.46 -23.00
N GLN A 69 -3.04 15.59 -24.02
CA GLN A 69 -4.36 14.97 -24.10
C GLN A 69 -4.35 13.42 -24.10
N THR A 70 -3.20 12.76 -24.14
CA THR A 70 -3.09 11.28 -24.04
C THR A 70 -3.05 10.79 -22.59
N ILE A 71 -3.01 11.70 -21.60
CA ILE A 71 -2.90 11.35 -20.17
C ILE A 71 -3.95 10.36 -19.69
N ASP A 72 -5.17 10.46 -20.21
CA ASP A 72 -6.29 9.56 -19.90
C ASP A 72 -6.05 8.10 -20.36
N GLN A 73 -5.12 7.85 -21.29
CA GLN A 73 -4.76 6.49 -21.73
C GLN A 73 -3.89 5.76 -20.71
N TYR A 74 -3.25 6.49 -19.79
CA TYR A 74 -2.27 5.97 -18.85
C TYR A 74 -2.69 6.16 -17.38
N CYS A 75 -3.25 7.31 -17.05
CA CYS A 75 -3.60 7.69 -15.68
C CYS A 75 -5.10 7.99 -15.49
N THR A 76 -5.99 7.26 -16.18
CA THR A 76 -7.43 7.28 -15.84
C THR A 76 -7.72 6.33 -14.68
N TYR A 77 -8.43 6.82 -13.66
CA TYR A 77 -9.17 5.99 -12.72
C TYR A 77 -10.56 6.56 -12.47
N PHE A 78 -11.49 5.71 -12.04
CA PHE A 78 -12.85 6.08 -11.71
C PHE A 78 -13.07 6.01 -10.20
N GLN A 79 -13.49 7.11 -9.58
CA GLN A 79 -13.95 7.10 -8.19
C GLN A 79 -15.46 7.34 -8.16
N LYS A 80 -16.21 6.40 -7.56
CA LYS A 80 -17.69 6.45 -7.51
C LYS A 80 -18.34 6.58 -8.90
N GLY A 81 -17.74 5.96 -9.91
CA GLY A 81 -18.22 5.97 -11.30
C GLY A 81 -17.90 7.25 -12.09
N LEU A 82 -17.13 8.19 -11.53
CA LEU A 82 -16.68 9.40 -12.22
C LEU A 82 -15.17 9.34 -12.50
N PRO A 83 -14.71 9.66 -13.72
CA PRO A 83 -13.28 9.75 -14.00
C PRO A 83 -12.68 10.91 -13.20
N ARG A 84 -11.51 10.68 -12.61
CA ARG A 84 -10.74 11.71 -11.91
C ARG A 84 -9.69 12.28 -12.86
N SER A 85 -9.71 13.59 -13.04
CA SER A 85 -8.75 14.29 -13.89
C SER A 85 -7.35 14.26 -13.28
N VAL A 86 -6.40 13.73 -14.04
CA VAL A 86 -4.96 13.80 -13.76
C VAL A 86 -4.35 14.86 -14.69
N GLU A 87 -3.49 15.74 -14.16
CA GLU A 87 -2.83 16.81 -14.93
C GLU A 87 -1.39 16.45 -15.31
N TYR A 88 -0.78 15.53 -14.56
CA TYR A 88 0.57 15.04 -14.79
C TYR A 88 0.64 13.54 -14.48
N CYS A 89 1.21 12.78 -15.41
CA CYS A 89 1.36 11.34 -15.31
C CYS A 89 2.80 10.97 -15.69
N THR A 90 3.39 9.96 -15.06
CA THR A 90 4.64 9.33 -15.51
C THR A 90 4.36 7.88 -15.84
N THR A 91 4.74 7.43 -17.03
CA THR A 91 4.64 6.01 -17.44
C THR A 91 6.03 5.37 -17.51
N THR A 92 6.10 4.09 -17.15
CA THR A 92 7.27 3.22 -17.32
C THR A 92 6.82 1.90 -17.93
N ALA A 93 7.61 1.33 -18.85
CA ALA A 93 7.40 -0.02 -19.34
C ALA A 93 7.95 -1.04 -18.34
N VAL A 94 7.25 -2.16 -18.17
CA VAL A 94 7.69 -3.34 -17.41
C VAL A 94 8.08 -4.42 -18.41
N VAL A 95 9.29 -4.96 -18.26
CA VAL A 95 9.91 -5.91 -19.18
C VAL A 95 10.38 -7.13 -18.39
N ASN A 96 10.08 -8.34 -18.88
CA ASN A 96 10.52 -9.58 -18.24
C ASN A 96 11.99 -9.91 -18.56
N ALA A 97 12.50 -11.04 -18.04
CA ALA A 97 13.88 -11.47 -18.25
C ALA A 97 14.22 -11.78 -19.72
N ASP A 98 13.24 -12.16 -20.54
CA ASP A 98 13.40 -12.46 -21.97
C ASP A 98 13.44 -11.20 -22.85
N GLY A 99 13.08 -10.03 -22.30
CA GLY A 99 13.02 -8.75 -23.01
C GLY A 99 11.64 -8.40 -23.56
N ASP A 100 10.61 -9.20 -23.27
CA ASP A 100 9.23 -8.92 -23.66
C ASP A 100 8.60 -7.89 -22.72
N THR A 101 7.89 -6.92 -23.29
CA THR A 101 7.12 -5.94 -22.50
C THR A 101 5.83 -6.59 -22.01
N ILE A 102 5.69 -6.73 -20.70
CA ILE A 102 4.53 -7.35 -20.04
C ILE A 102 3.48 -6.32 -19.56
N GLY A 103 3.80 -5.02 -19.68
CA GLY A 103 2.88 -3.94 -19.40
C GLY A 103 3.58 -2.66 -18.95
N ASN A 104 2.93 -1.88 -18.08
CA ASN A 104 3.41 -0.58 -17.64
C ASN A 104 3.04 -0.24 -16.20
N ILE A 105 3.87 0.58 -15.52
CA ILE A 105 3.54 1.23 -14.24
C ILE A 105 3.41 2.74 -14.50
N ASN A 106 2.29 3.29 -14.09
CA ASN A 106 1.93 4.69 -14.22
C ASN A 106 1.71 5.30 -12.83
N ILE A 107 2.20 6.53 -12.62
CA ILE A 107 1.94 7.32 -11.41
C ILE A 107 1.33 8.65 -11.85
N GLY A 108 0.24 9.09 -11.22
CA GLY A 108 -0.56 10.22 -11.68
C GLY A 108 -1.07 11.13 -10.57
N GLY A 109 -1.20 12.42 -10.89
CA GLY A 109 -1.84 13.45 -10.08
C GLY A 109 -1.60 14.84 -10.66
N ASN A 110 -1.02 15.73 -9.85
CA ASN A 110 -0.41 16.98 -10.35
C ASN A 110 1.12 16.89 -10.26
N THR A 111 1.84 17.90 -10.76
CA THR A 111 3.31 17.91 -10.84
C THR A 111 4.05 17.81 -9.50
N GLN A 112 3.37 18.00 -8.36
CA GLN A 112 3.95 17.97 -7.01
C GLN A 112 3.42 16.80 -6.16
N SER A 113 2.18 16.38 -6.38
CA SER A 113 1.50 15.36 -5.57
C SER A 113 0.80 14.36 -6.47
N PRO A 114 1.29 13.11 -6.56
CA PRO A 114 0.53 12.01 -7.12
C PRO A 114 -0.55 11.57 -6.12
N ILE A 115 -1.67 11.12 -6.67
CA ILE A 115 -2.86 10.60 -5.96
C ILE A 115 -3.21 9.17 -6.39
N LEU A 116 -2.51 8.67 -7.41
CA LEU A 116 -2.81 7.46 -8.16
C LEU A 116 -1.50 6.76 -8.54
N ALA A 117 -1.45 5.44 -8.36
CA ALA A 117 -0.55 4.57 -9.10
C ALA A 117 -1.37 3.44 -9.75
N ILE A 118 -1.04 3.11 -11.00
CA ILE A 118 -1.65 2.03 -11.78
C ILE A 118 -0.53 1.13 -12.32
N ALA A 119 -0.67 -0.19 -12.18
CA ALA A 119 0.04 -1.13 -13.05
C ALA A 119 -0.95 -1.87 -13.93
N ASN A 120 -0.75 -1.79 -15.24
CA ASN A 120 -1.48 -2.55 -16.24
C ASN A 120 -0.53 -3.61 -16.77
N LEU A 121 -0.80 -4.88 -16.50
CA LEU A 121 -0.02 -6.02 -16.98
C LEU A 121 -0.92 -6.90 -17.85
N GLU A 122 -0.55 -7.07 -19.12
CA GLU A 122 -1.32 -7.82 -20.10
C GLU A 122 -0.60 -9.12 -20.43
N THR A 123 -1.33 -10.24 -20.30
CA THR A 123 -0.78 -11.59 -20.35
C THR A 123 -1.67 -12.49 -21.20
N SER A 124 -1.12 -13.56 -21.79
CA SER A 124 -1.93 -14.48 -22.61
C SER A 124 -2.94 -15.30 -21.80
N SER A 125 -2.66 -15.47 -20.49
CA SER A 125 -3.52 -16.07 -19.47
C SER A 125 -3.00 -15.62 -18.09
N LEU A 126 -3.75 -15.85 -17.01
CA LEU A 126 -3.29 -15.52 -15.64
C LEU A 126 -2.04 -16.30 -15.20
N GLU A 127 -1.78 -17.46 -15.82
CA GLU A 127 -0.61 -18.30 -15.55
C GLU A 127 0.63 -17.83 -16.36
N SER A 128 0.40 -17.15 -17.49
CA SER A 128 1.45 -16.52 -18.29
C SER A 128 2.03 -15.36 -17.50
N ASN A 129 3.33 -15.42 -17.18
CA ASN A 129 4.04 -14.42 -16.38
C ASN A 129 3.39 -14.21 -14.99
N GLN A 130 2.88 -15.29 -14.38
CA GLN A 130 2.25 -15.26 -13.06
C GLN A 130 3.17 -14.68 -11.99
N GLU A 131 4.40 -15.19 -11.91
CA GLU A 131 5.37 -14.83 -10.89
C GLU A 131 5.77 -13.35 -11.02
N GLU A 132 6.03 -12.88 -12.24
CA GLU A 132 6.36 -11.49 -12.52
C GLU A 132 5.19 -10.55 -12.21
N THR A 133 3.96 -10.95 -12.53
CA THR A 133 2.76 -10.16 -12.22
C THR A 133 2.58 -9.98 -10.72
N ILE A 134 2.70 -11.08 -9.96
CA ILE A 134 2.62 -11.05 -8.49
C ILE A 134 3.77 -10.21 -7.92
N ALA A 135 4.99 -10.38 -8.43
CA ALA A 135 6.16 -9.62 -8.00
C ALA A 135 5.99 -8.10 -8.22
N VAL A 136 5.52 -7.67 -9.39
CA VAL A 136 5.26 -6.25 -9.72
C VAL A 136 4.20 -5.68 -8.78
N PHE A 137 3.04 -6.32 -8.67
CA PHE A 137 1.95 -5.80 -7.85
C PHE A 137 2.30 -5.78 -6.36
N LYS A 138 2.95 -6.84 -5.85
CA LYS A 138 3.43 -6.90 -4.47
C LYS A 138 4.44 -5.80 -4.19
N THR A 139 5.46 -5.65 -5.04
CA THR A 139 6.48 -4.59 -4.90
C THR A 139 5.86 -3.20 -4.88
N MET A 140 4.83 -2.95 -5.69
CA MET A 140 4.10 -1.68 -5.68
C MET A 140 3.35 -1.44 -4.38
N ILE A 141 2.63 -2.43 -3.85
CA ILE A 141 1.90 -2.29 -2.58
C ILE A 141 2.87 -2.06 -1.42
N GLU A 142 3.92 -2.87 -1.32
CA GLU A 142 4.95 -2.78 -0.28
C GLU A 142 5.77 -1.47 -0.36
N THR A 143 5.93 -0.91 -1.57
CA THR A 143 6.67 0.34 -1.77
C THR A 143 5.81 1.59 -1.58
N LEU A 144 4.58 1.60 -2.10
CA LEU A 144 3.74 2.79 -2.21
C LEU A 144 2.71 2.93 -1.08
N VAL A 145 2.36 1.82 -0.41
CA VAL A 145 1.41 1.78 0.70
C VAL A 145 2.14 1.45 2.01
N CYS A 146 2.52 0.19 2.21
CA CYS A 146 3.39 -0.28 3.30
C CYS A 146 3.75 -1.76 3.13
N ASP A 147 4.83 -2.20 3.77
CA ASP A 147 5.13 -3.60 4.09
C ASP A 147 4.35 -4.14 5.31
N CYS A 148 3.45 -3.31 5.85
CA CYS A 148 2.70 -3.53 7.10
C CYS A 148 1.47 -4.45 6.99
N TRP A 149 1.38 -5.32 5.97
CA TRP A 149 0.23 -6.21 5.75
C TRP A 149 -0.02 -7.13 6.96
N ASP A 150 1.04 -7.68 7.54
CA ASP A 150 0.98 -8.53 8.74
C ASP A 150 0.48 -7.78 9.99
N GLU A 151 0.72 -6.47 10.08
CA GLU A 151 0.36 -5.62 11.22
C GLU A 151 -1.06 -5.07 11.13
N LYS A 152 -1.50 -4.72 9.91
CA LYS A 152 -2.80 -4.10 9.62
C LYS A 152 -3.87 -5.08 9.11
N LYS A 153 -3.54 -6.37 9.00
CA LYS A 153 -4.34 -7.51 8.50
C LYS A 153 -5.71 -7.15 7.92
N SER A 154 -5.80 -7.19 6.59
CA SER A 154 -7.10 -7.43 5.95
C SER A 154 -7.71 -8.71 6.53
N ALA A 155 -8.99 -8.69 6.88
CA ALA A 155 -9.58 -9.77 7.69
C ALA A 155 -9.63 -11.14 6.96
N ASP A 156 -9.47 -11.13 5.64
CA ASP A 156 -9.77 -12.25 4.75
C ASP A 156 -8.52 -12.90 4.12
N TYR A 157 -7.32 -12.27 4.20
CA TYR A 157 -6.09 -12.74 3.54
C TYR A 157 -4.84 -12.59 4.41
N GLU A 158 -4.01 -13.63 4.49
CA GLU A 158 -2.80 -13.65 5.32
C GLU A 158 -1.69 -12.74 4.75
N SER A 159 -1.49 -12.70 3.44
CA SER A 159 -0.52 -11.84 2.75
C SER A 159 -1.08 -11.15 1.49
N VAL A 160 -0.31 -10.21 0.95
CA VAL A 160 -0.52 -9.58 -0.37
C VAL A 160 -0.67 -10.63 -1.47
N THR A 161 0.13 -11.70 -1.42
CA THR A 161 0.10 -12.79 -2.40
C THR A 161 -1.18 -13.62 -2.28
N ASP A 162 -1.60 -13.98 -1.07
CA ASP A 162 -2.84 -14.75 -0.85
C ASP A 162 -4.08 -14.00 -1.33
N TRP A 163 -4.08 -12.67 -1.19
CA TRP A 163 -5.11 -11.82 -1.79
C TRP A 163 -5.13 -11.95 -3.32
N MET A 164 -4.00 -11.81 -4.00
CA MET A 164 -3.91 -11.93 -5.46
C MET A 164 -4.34 -13.32 -5.95
N GLU A 165 -3.89 -14.39 -5.28
CA GLU A 165 -4.29 -15.76 -5.60
C GLU A 165 -5.79 -16.01 -5.37
N GLY A 166 -6.36 -15.45 -4.30
CA GLY A 166 -7.79 -15.49 -4.04
C GLY A 166 -8.60 -14.77 -5.13
N VAL A 167 -8.14 -13.62 -5.62
CA VAL A 167 -8.78 -12.89 -6.72
C VAL A 167 -8.70 -13.67 -8.03
N ARG A 168 -7.55 -14.28 -8.35
CA ARG A 168 -7.41 -15.15 -9.53
C ARG A 168 -8.28 -16.40 -9.47
N THR A 169 -8.37 -17.03 -8.30
CA THR A 169 -9.28 -18.16 -8.06
C THR A 169 -10.73 -17.74 -8.31
N PHE A 170 -11.16 -16.62 -7.73
CA PHE A 170 -12.51 -16.08 -7.94
C PHE A 170 -12.80 -15.72 -9.41
N TYR A 171 -11.82 -15.23 -10.18
CA TYR A 171 -11.97 -15.01 -11.61
C TYR A 171 -12.33 -16.31 -12.36
N TYR A 172 -11.60 -17.40 -12.11
CA TYR A 172 -11.90 -18.69 -12.72
C TYR A 172 -13.27 -19.25 -12.26
N ASP A 173 -13.58 -19.18 -10.97
CA ASP A 173 -14.88 -19.58 -10.42
C ASP A 173 -16.06 -18.72 -10.94
N SER A 174 -15.78 -17.52 -11.45
CA SER A 174 -16.79 -16.61 -12.00
C SER A 174 -17.17 -16.87 -13.47
N ASP A 175 -16.71 -17.97 -14.07
CA ASP A 175 -16.72 -18.22 -15.53
C ASP A 175 -15.88 -17.18 -16.31
N GLN A 176 -14.72 -16.78 -15.77
CA GLN A 176 -13.78 -15.85 -16.41
C GLN A 176 -14.41 -14.52 -16.84
N ARG A 177 -15.39 -14.02 -16.06
CA ARG A 177 -15.95 -12.68 -16.23
C ARG A 177 -15.00 -11.65 -15.62
N SER A 178 -15.03 -10.42 -16.13
CA SER A 178 -14.23 -9.33 -15.54
C SER A 178 -14.65 -9.09 -14.09
N ILE A 179 -13.67 -9.00 -13.20
CA ILE A 179 -13.87 -8.80 -11.76
C ILE A 179 -13.03 -7.63 -11.23
N THR A 180 -13.49 -7.05 -10.13
CA THR A 180 -12.74 -6.09 -9.31
C THR A 180 -12.75 -6.58 -7.87
N SER A 181 -11.58 -6.68 -7.26
CA SER A 181 -11.40 -6.87 -5.81
C SER A 181 -10.86 -5.58 -5.20
N LYS A 182 -11.17 -5.35 -3.92
CA LYS A 182 -10.78 -4.15 -3.20
C LYS A 182 -10.24 -4.48 -1.81
N ILE A 183 -9.14 -3.83 -1.43
CA ILE A 183 -8.69 -3.72 -0.05
C ILE A 183 -8.92 -2.27 0.39
N ASP A 184 -9.71 -2.12 1.44
CA ASP A 184 -10.05 -0.83 2.04
C ASP A 184 -9.11 -0.51 3.21
N ASN A 185 -8.59 0.72 3.25
CA ASN A 185 -7.91 1.31 4.39
C ASN A 185 -6.62 0.60 4.85
N LEU A 186 -5.86 -0.01 3.92
CA LEU A 186 -4.50 -0.43 4.22
C LEU A 186 -3.59 0.80 4.25
N ALA A 187 -3.09 1.16 5.44
CA ALA A 187 -2.34 2.39 5.67
C ALA A 187 -2.99 3.63 5.02
N ASP A 188 -4.31 3.77 5.20
CA ASP A 188 -5.11 4.89 4.71
C ASP A 188 -5.22 5.04 3.17
N HIS A 189 -4.85 3.99 2.41
CA HIS A 189 -5.02 3.90 0.95
C HIS A 189 -6.23 3.03 0.53
N GLU A 190 -6.83 3.31 -0.63
CA GLU A 190 -7.74 2.38 -1.34
C GLU A 190 -6.92 1.58 -2.39
N ILE A 191 -6.98 0.24 -2.35
CA ILE A 191 -6.29 -0.63 -3.32
C ILE A 191 -7.32 -1.45 -4.07
N PHE A 192 -7.21 -1.51 -5.40
CA PHE A 192 -8.07 -2.32 -6.28
C PHE A 192 -7.20 -3.25 -7.13
N LEU A 193 -7.68 -4.47 -7.32
CA LEU A 193 -7.15 -5.40 -8.32
C LEU A 193 -8.28 -5.80 -9.27
N GLU A 194 -8.13 -5.44 -10.53
CA GLU A 194 -9.06 -5.73 -11.60
C GLU A 194 -8.47 -6.82 -12.50
N ILE A 195 -9.30 -7.77 -12.93
CA ILE A 195 -8.96 -8.75 -13.95
C ILE A 195 -9.99 -8.60 -15.06
N THR A 196 -9.54 -8.22 -16.26
CA THR A 196 -10.38 -7.96 -17.43
C THR A 196 -10.02 -8.91 -18.57
N THR A 197 -11.01 -9.67 -19.01
CA THR A 197 -10.91 -10.57 -20.16
C THR A 197 -10.92 -9.75 -21.46
N MET A 198 -9.89 -9.90 -22.28
CA MET A 198 -9.80 -9.32 -23.62
C MET A 198 -9.97 -10.41 -24.69
N ASP A 199 -10.02 -10.03 -25.97
CA ASP A 199 -10.26 -10.98 -27.08
C ASP A 199 -9.24 -12.14 -27.16
N ASN A 200 -7.98 -11.90 -26.79
CA ASN A 200 -6.88 -12.87 -26.89
C ASN A 200 -5.90 -12.83 -25.69
N SER A 201 -6.28 -12.16 -24.60
CA SER A 201 -5.42 -11.85 -23.47
C SER A 201 -6.23 -11.58 -22.20
N VAL A 202 -5.53 -11.47 -21.07
CA VAL A 202 -6.08 -11.04 -19.79
C VAL A 202 -5.28 -9.84 -19.31
N LEU A 203 -5.97 -8.70 -19.14
CA LEU A 203 -5.42 -7.51 -18.52
C LEU A 203 -5.64 -7.59 -17.01
N GLN A 204 -4.54 -7.55 -16.26
CA GLN A 204 -4.54 -7.44 -14.82
C GLN A 204 -4.15 -5.99 -14.47
N THR A 205 -5.01 -5.30 -13.73
CA THR A 205 -4.84 -3.89 -13.39
C THR A 205 -4.84 -3.70 -11.87
N LEU A 206 -3.70 -3.31 -11.31
CA LEU A 206 -3.59 -2.87 -9.91
C LEU A 206 -3.76 -1.35 -9.87
N ILE A 207 -4.62 -0.84 -8.99
CA ILE A 207 -4.84 0.59 -8.76
C ILE A 207 -4.61 0.87 -7.27
N ILE A 208 -3.76 1.85 -6.95
CA ILE A 208 -3.53 2.35 -5.58
C ILE A 208 -3.90 3.83 -5.55
N LEU A 209 -4.81 4.20 -4.64
CA LEU A 209 -5.27 5.57 -4.41
C LEU A 209 -4.85 6.07 -3.04
N LYS A 210 -4.55 7.37 -2.97
CA LYS A 210 -4.54 8.16 -1.72
C LYS A 210 -5.92 8.74 -1.40
#